data_AF-A0A8J9TF71-F1
#
_entry.id   AF-A0A8J9TF71-F1
#
_cell.length_a   1.000
_cell.length_b   1.000
_cell.length_c   1.000
_cell.angle_alpha   90.00
_cell.angle_beta   90.00
_cell.angle_gamma   90.00
#
_symmetry.space_group_name_H-M   'P 1'
#
loop_
_entity.id
_entity.type
_entity.pdbx_description
1 polymer ?
#
loop_
_entity_poly.entity_id
_entity_poly.type
_entity_poly.pdbx_seq_one_letter_code
_entity_poly.pdbx_strand_id
1 'polypeptide(L)'
;MVTPSPKASAGDIATFNILHGFPEALVRGMRSSFLTDADYHHLTQCETLDDVRLNLTESDYSDALADSATMTPASLQKAAIEK
;
A
#
# COMPACT_ATOMS: atom_id res chain seq x y z
N MET A 1 -8.34 -8.94 37.40
CA MET A 1 -7.91 -8.47 36.06
C MET A 1 -6.85 -9.45 35.57
N VAL A 2 -7.21 -10.41 34.73
CA VAL A 2 -6.29 -11.44 34.23
C VAL A 2 -5.57 -10.86 33.03
N THR A 3 -4.25 -10.68 33.12
CA THR A 3 -3.41 -10.35 31.97
C THR A 3 -3.41 -11.54 31.00
N PRO A 4 -3.64 -11.35 29.69
CA PRO A 4 -3.57 -12.45 28.75
C PRO A 4 -2.13 -13.01 28.71
N SER A 5 -2.01 -14.34 28.81
CA SER A 5 -0.73 -15.05 28.69
C SER A 5 -0.06 -14.73 27.35
N PRO A 6 1.28 -14.68 27.27
CA PRO A 6 1.98 -14.36 26.03
C PRO A 6 1.56 -15.36 24.95
N LYS A 7 1.08 -14.86 23.80
CA LYS A 7 0.83 -15.69 22.62
C LYS A 7 2.14 -16.38 22.25
N ALA A 8 2.06 -17.65 21.84
CA ALA A 8 3.16 -18.52 21.46
C ALA A 8 4.32 -17.74 20.81
N SER A 9 5.54 -17.94 21.31
CA SER A 9 6.74 -17.28 20.78
C SER A 9 6.79 -17.46 19.27
N ALA A 10 7.06 -16.38 18.51
CA ALA A 10 7.13 -16.40 17.05
C ALA A 10 8.25 -17.31 16.48
N GLY A 11 8.97 -18.04 17.32
CA GLY A 11 10.16 -18.79 16.98
C GLY A 11 11.42 -17.93 17.02
N ASP A 12 12.57 -18.57 16.79
CA ASP A 12 13.84 -17.92 16.50
C ASP A 12 14.03 -17.73 14.98
N ILE A 13 15.19 -17.23 14.56
CA ILE A 13 15.48 -17.01 13.14
C ILE A 13 15.41 -18.29 12.30
N ALA A 14 15.59 -19.47 12.90
CA ALA A 14 15.55 -20.75 12.21
C ALA A 14 14.13 -21.33 12.11
N THR A 15 13.24 -20.97 13.03
CA THR A 15 11.90 -21.59 13.15
C THR A 15 10.74 -20.66 12.79
N PHE A 16 10.96 -19.34 12.74
CA PHE A 16 9.93 -18.34 12.44
C PHE A 16 9.16 -18.62 11.14
N ASN A 17 9.89 -18.91 10.05
CA ASN A 17 9.29 -19.10 8.73
C ASN A 17 8.39 -20.34 8.61
N ILE A 18 8.49 -21.29 9.55
CA ILE A 18 7.65 -22.50 9.55
C ILE A 18 6.17 -22.14 9.75
N LEU A 19 5.89 -21.18 10.62
CA LEU A 19 4.51 -20.77 10.95
C LEU A 19 4.14 -19.41 10.35
N HIS A 20 5.12 -18.54 10.11
CA HIS A 20 4.88 -17.13 9.78
C HIS A 20 5.48 -16.68 8.43
N GLY A 21 6.13 -17.58 7.68
CA GLY A 21 6.76 -17.21 6.41
C GLY A 21 5.76 -16.71 5.35
N PHE A 22 4.62 -17.38 5.21
CA PHE A 22 3.58 -16.95 4.27
C PHE A 22 2.98 -15.56 4.59
N PRO A 23 2.46 -15.32 5.81
CA PRO A 23 1.93 -13.99 6.14
C PRO A 23 3.01 -12.91 6.16
N GLU A 24 4.26 -13.20 6.53
CA GLU A 24 5.38 -12.25 6.41
C GLU A 24 5.62 -11.85 4.96
N ALA A 25 5.75 -12.83 4.06
CA ALA A 25 5.98 -12.58 2.65
C ALA A 25 4.83 -11.79 2.01
N LEU A 26 3.59 -12.10 2.39
CA LEU A 26 2.41 -11.37 1.91
C LEU A 26 2.44 -9.90 2.35
N VAL A 27 2.62 -9.65 3.65
CA VAL A 27 2.68 -8.28 4.19
C VAL A 27 3.87 -7.52 3.59
N ARG A 28 5.00 -8.20 3.37
CA ARG A 28 6.17 -7.58 2.73
C ARG A 28 5.89 -7.25 1.26
N GLY A 29 5.15 -8.10 0.54
CA GLY A 29 4.65 -7.81 -0.79
C GLY A 29 3.74 -6.59 -0.82
N MET A 30 2.77 -6.50 0.09
CA MET A 30 1.90 -5.32 0.22
C MET A 30 2.67 -4.05 0.55
N ARG A 31 3.70 -4.14 1.41
CA ARG A 31 4.57 -3.00 1.72
C ARG A 31 5.35 -2.51 0.50
N SER A 32 5.77 -3.41 -0.39
CA SER A 32 6.49 -3.03 -1.61
C SER A 32 5.67 -2.19 -2.59
N SER A 33 4.34 -2.19 -2.44
CA SER A 33 3.41 -1.37 -3.24
C SER A 33 3.34 0.10 -2.76
N PHE A 34 3.96 0.44 -1.62
CA PHE A 34 4.03 1.83 -1.19
C PHE A 34 4.90 2.66 -2.13
N LEU A 35 4.43 3.88 -2.41
CA LEU A 35 5.16 4.85 -3.23
C LEU A 35 6.56 5.09 -2.67
N THR A 36 7.54 5.02 -3.56
CA THR A 36 8.94 5.29 -3.28
C THR A 36 9.23 6.79 -3.36
N ASP A 37 10.43 7.17 -2.92
CA ASP A 37 10.91 8.56 -3.02
C ASP A 37 10.91 9.06 -4.48
N ALA A 38 11.23 8.18 -5.44
CA ALA A 38 11.20 8.50 -6.87
C ALA A 38 9.76 8.75 -7.37
N ASP A 39 8.81 7.93 -6.93
CA ASP A 39 7.39 8.10 -7.31
C ASP A 39 6.85 9.43 -6.77
N TYR A 40 7.16 9.77 -5.51
CA TYR A 40 6.83 11.07 -4.94
C TYR A 40 7.50 12.23 -5.68
N HIS A 41 8.76 12.06 -6.10
CA HIS A 41 9.45 13.07 -6.90
C HIS A 41 8.70 13.36 -8.21
N HIS A 42 8.26 12.33 -8.93
CA HIS A 42 7.46 12.49 -10.14
C HIS A 42 6.11 13.18 -9.85
N LEU A 43 5.42 12.77 -8.78
CA LEU A 43 4.14 13.37 -8.39
C LEU A 43 4.25 14.87 -8.06
N THR A 44 5.35 15.31 -7.45
CA THR A 44 5.56 16.75 -7.15
C THR A 44 5.79 17.61 -8.39
N GLN A 45 6.10 16.99 -9.53
CA GLN A 45 6.35 17.67 -10.80
C GLN A 45 5.13 17.69 -11.72
N CYS A 46 4.04 17.01 -11.35
CA CYS A 46 2.81 17.01 -12.13
C CYS A 46 2.17 18.41 -12.19
N GLU A 47 1.76 18.83 -13.38
CA GLU A 47 1.08 20.13 -13.59
C GLU A 47 -0.43 19.98 -13.64
N THR A 48 -0.92 18.79 -14.01
CA THR A 48 -2.34 18.49 -14.13
C THR A 48 -2.74 17.25 -13.33
N LEU A 49 -4.05 17.10 -13.09
CA LEU A 49 -4.59 15.89 -12.46
C LEU A 49 -4.45 14.67 -13.39
N ASP A 50 -4.48 14.85 -14.70
CA ASP A 50 -4.23 13.75 -15.63
C ASP A 50 -2.79 13.22 -15.52
N ASP A 51 -1.80 14.08 -15.25
CA ASP A 51 -0.42 13.66 -14.99
C ASP A 51 -0.30 12.85 -13.70
N VAL A 52 -0.98 13.30 -12.63
CA VAL A 52 -1.06 12.55 -11.36
C VAL A 52 -1.69 11.19 -11.58
N ARG A 53 -2.75 11.11 -12.41
CA ARG A 53 -3.41 9.85 -12.74
C ARG A 53 -2.44 8.90 -13.42
N LEU A 54 -1.72 9.40 -14.42
CA LEU A 54 -0.80 8.62 -15.22
C LEU A 54 0.29 8.00 -14.34
N ASN A 55 0.94 8.82 -13.50
CA ASN A 55 1.98 8.37 -12.58
C ASN A 55 1.46 7.35 -11.56
N LEU A 56 0.26 7.54 -11.00
CA LEU A 56 -0.31 6.58 -10.07
C LEU A 56 -0.80 5.29 -10.75
N THR A 57 -1.14 5.34 -12.05
CA THR A 57 -1.55 4.15 -12.82
C THR A 57 -0.36 3.25 -13.17
N GLU A 58 0.86 3.80 -13.22
CA GLU A 58 2.09 3.00 -13.34
C GLU A 58 2.47 2.24 -12.06
N SER A 59 1.83 2.58 -10.94
CA SER A 59 1.96 1.90 -9.65
C SER A 59 0.81 0.93 -9.39
N ASP A 60 0.88 0.20 -8.27
CA ASP A 60 -0.18 -0.71 -7.84
C ASP A 60 -1.52 -0.02 -7.49
N TYR A 61 -1.60 1.32 -7.54
CA TYR A 61 -2.81 2.09 -7.27
C TYR A 61 -3.76 2.24 -8.48
N SER A 62 -3.42 1.70 -9.65
CA SER A 62 -4.26 1.74 -10.87
C SER A 62 -5.72 1.33 -10.60
N ASP A 63 -5.94 0.22 -9.90
CA ASP A 63 -7.28 -0.32 -9.62
C ASP A 63 -8.11 0.60 -8.73
N ALA A 64 -7.48 1.37 -7.85
CA ALA A 64 -8.17 2.34 -7.00
C ALA A 64 -8.66 3.57 -7.80
N LEU A 65 -8.05 3.83 -8.95
CA LEU A 65 -8.35 4.99 -9.80
C LEU A 65 -9.26 4.68 -10.99
N ALA A 66 -9.49 3.40 -11.30
CA ALA A 66 -10.24 2.93 -12.45
C ALA A 66 -11.66 3.50 -12.55
N ASP A 67 -12.34 3.70 -11.41
CA ASP A 67 -13.74 4.16 -11.35
C ASP A 67 -13.90 5.68 -11.47
N SER A 68 -12.80 6.43 -11.50
CA SER A 68 -12.82 7.91 -11.60
C SER A 68 -12.74 8.37 -13.07
N ALA A 69 -13.89 8.48 -13.73
CA ALA A 69 -13.99 8.90 -15.13
C ALA A 69 -13.49 10.35 -15.37
N THR A 70 -13.62 11.23 -14.37
CA THR A 70 -13.10 12.61 -14.41
C THR A 70 -12.32 12.85 -13.13
N MET A 71 -11.01 13.07 -13.25
CA MET A 71 -10.16 13.22 -12.09
C MET A 71 -10.32 14.62 -11.51
N THR A 72 -11.00 14.70 -10.37
CA THR A 72 -11.16 15.89 -9.55
C THR A 72 -10.48 15.66 -8.19
N PRO A 73 -10.08 16.70 -7.46
CA PRO A 73 -9.51 16.51 -6.13
C PRO A 73 -10.44 15.75 -5.18
N ALA A 74 -11.75 15.98 -5.31
CA ALA A 74 -12.78 15.30 -4.52
C ALA A 74 -12.91 13.81 -4.86
N SER A 75 -12.85 13.45 -6.15
CA SER A 75 -12.90 12.03 -6.55
C SER A 75 -11.64 11.28 -6.13
N LEU A 76 -10.47 11.92 -6.18
CA LEU A 76 -9.22 11.35 -5.70
C LEU A 76 -9.24 11.13 -4.18
N GLN A 77 -9.71 12.13 -3.42
CA GLN A 77 -9.87 12.01 -1.97
C GLN A 77 -10.83 10.87 -1.61
N LYS A 78 -11.94 10.74 -2.34
CA LYS A 78 -12.89 9.64 -2.15
C LYS A 78 -12.22 8.28 -2.37
N ALA A 79 -11.47 8.13 -3.48
CA ALA A 79 -10.73 6.90 -3.78
C ALA A 79 -9.69 6.55 -2.68
N ALA A 80 -9.09 7.56 -2.05
CA ALA A 80 -8.12 7.36 -0.96
C ALA A 80 -8.75 6.96 0.38
N ILE A 81 -10.06 7.18 0.60
CA ILE A 81 -10.76 6.87 1.87
C ILE A 81 -11.53 5.54 1.78
N GLU A 82 -12.02 5.17 0.60
CA GLU A 82 -12.85 3.97 0.41
C GLU A 82 -12.07 2.64 0.36
N LYS A 83 -10.73 2.66 0.44
CA LYS A 83 -9.84 1.49 0.37
C LYS A 83 -8.93 1.40 1.59
#